data_AF-A0A7Z6TFN8-F1
#
_entry.id   AF-A0A7Z6TFN8-F1
#
_cell.length_a   1.000
_cell.length_b   1.000
_cell.length_c   1.000
_cell.angle_alpha   90.00
_cell.angle_beta   90.00
_cell.angle_gamma   90.00
#
_symmetry.space_group_name_H-M   'P 1'
#
loop_
_entity.id
_entity.type
_entity.pdbx_description
1 polymer ?
#
loop_
_entity_poly.entity_id
_entity_poly.type
_entity_poly.pdbx_seq_one_letter_code
_entity_poly.pdbx_strand_id
1 'polypeptide(L)'
;MRRRRLWSVAAAAVALTMLGAPSARAEGRGDIRIIKRVVDGGTNVIVGVSKPVTFPIRMTVKDNSGVKGVDRVSTFSTHNLGGPVEWIDTSCVKKSKTTSDCTATMYVDPKAMPYVSDRDPDGIAGQWQVDATVNANDKDYWISDRIAAPAPAPR
;
A
#
# COMPACT_ATOMS: atom_id res chain seq x y z
N MET A 1 20.82 39.77 -46.01
CA MET A 1 20.51 38.46 -45.37
C MET A 1 20.53 38.62 -43.86
N ARG A 2 19.41 38.43 -43.16
CA ARG A 2 19.36 38.45 -41.69
C ARG A 2 18.58 37.24 -41.21
N ARG A 3 19.31 36.16 -40.87
CA ARG A 3 18.73 34.87 -40.44
C ARG A 3 18.15 35.05 -39.04
N ARG A 4 16.81 34.98 -38.90
CA ARG A 4 16.15 34.88 -37.60
C ARG A 4 16.22 33.43 -37.15
N ARG A 5 16.99 33.15 -36.09
CA ARG A 5 17.05 31.83 -35.44
C ARG A 5 15.78 31.67 -34.61
N LEU A 6 14.88 30.79 -35.02
CA LEU A 6 13.75 30.33 -34.22
C LEU A 6 14.30 29.35 -33.18
N TRP A 7 14.19 29.70 -31.89
CA TRP A 7 14.47 28.79 -30.79
C TRP A 7 13.19 28.07 -30.43
N SER A 8 13.12 26.79 -30.76
CA SER A 8 12.04 25.90 -30.34
C SER A 8 12.23 25.56 -28.86
N VAL A 9 11.35 26.06 -27.99
CA VAL A 9 11.26 25.61 -26.60
C VAL A 9 10.56 24.26 -26.61
N ALA A 10 11.31 23.18 -26.42
CA ALA A 10 10.75 21.86 -26.21
C ALA A 10 10.14 21.80 -24.81
N ALA A 11 8.81 21.85 -24.71
CA ALA A 11 8.09 21.55 -23.49
C ALA A 11 8.13 20.02 -23.27
N ALA A 12 8.92 19.56 -22.30
CA ALA A 12 8.92 18.17 -21.89
C ALA A 12 7.63 17.88 -21.11
N ALA A 13 6.69 17.16 -21.72
CA ALA A 13 5.53 16.63 -21.04
C ALA A 13 5.95 15.46 -20.16
N VAL A 14 5.80 15.59 -18.83
CA VAL A 14 5.98 14.47 -17.89
C VAL A 14 4.76 13.57 -18.02
N ALA A 15 4.89 12.47 -18.75
CA ALA A 15 3.89 11.41 -18.79
C ALA A 15 3.93 10.64 -17.47
N LEU A 16 2.92 10.86 -16.61
CA LEU A 16 2.72 10.07 -15.40
C LEU A 16 2.16 8.70 -15.82
N THR A 17 3.01 7.70 -15.98
CA THR A 17 2.58 6.33 -16.23
C THR A 17 1.94 5.77 -14.95
N MET A 18 0.61 5.82 -14.86
CA MET A 18 -0.11 5.05 -13.84
C MET A 18 -0.07 3.58 -14.22
N LEU A 19 0.87 2.82 -13.65
CA LEU A 19 0.81 1.36 -13.68
C LEU A 19 -0.44 0.92 -12.90
N GLY A 20 -1.47 0.49 -13.63
CA GLY A 20 -2.61 -0.23 -13.07
C GLY A 20 -2.12 -1.57 -12.50
N ALA A 21 -2.15 -1.72 -11.18
CA ALA A 21 -1.99 -3.01 -10.54
C ALA A 21 -3.18 -3.92 -10.93
N PRO A 22 -2.99 -5.26 -11.02
CA PRO A 22 -4.09 -6.19 -11.30
C PRO A 22 -5.23 -5.96 -10.30
N SER A 23 -6.46 -5.86 -10.79
CA SER A 23 -7.65 -5.76 -9.94
C SER A 23 -7.82 -7.08 -9.19
N ALA A 24 -7.30 -7.14 -7.97
CA ALA A 24 -7.67 -8.14 -7.01
C ALA A 24 -9.17 -8.01 -6.73
N ARG A 25 -9.86 -9.12 -6.45
CA ARG A 25 -11.31 -9.11 -6.25
C ARG A 25 -11.60 -8.51 -4.88
N ALA A 26 -11.66 -7.19 -4.82
CA ALA A 26 -12.13 -6.50 -3.64
C ALA A 26 -13.62 -6.81 -3.45
N GLU A 27 -13.97 -7.32 -2.27
CA GLU A 27 -15.35 -7.35 -1.81
C GLU A 27 -15.67 -5.98 -1.23
N GLY A 28 -16.85 -5.46 -1.52
CA GLY A 28 -17.26 -4.23 -0.89
C GLY A 28 -18.67 -3.83 -1.28
N ARG A 29 -19.25 -3.02 -0.41
CA ARG A 29 -20.49 -2.29 -0.66
C ARG A 29 -20.14 -0.81 -0.61
N GLY A 30 -20.53 -0.09 -1.65
CA GLY A 30 -20.43 1.36 -1.64
C GLY A 30 -19.43 2.00 -2.58
N ASP A 31 -19.08 3.24 -2.27
CA ASP A 31 -18.21 4.08 -3.09
C ASP A 31 -16.82 4.37 -2.51
N ILE A 32 -16.41 3.64 -1.46
CA ILE A 32 -15.05 3.66 -0.91
C ILE A 32 -13.99 3.42 -2.01
N ARG A 33 -12.96 4.27 -2.06
CA ARG A 33 -11.79 4.10 -2.94
C ARG A 33 -10.49 4.43 -2.21
N ILE A 34 -9.49 3.54 -2.28
CA ILE A 34 -8.10 3.90 -1.96
C ILE A 34 -7.43 4.46 -3.20
N ILE A 35 -7.11 5.75 -3.17
CA ILE A 35 -6.55 6.48 -4.32
C ILE A 35 -5.03 6.68 -4.26
N LYS A 36 -4.44 6.47 -3.08
CA LYS A 36 -2.99 6.48 -2.89
C LYS A 36 -2.61 5.42 -1.87
N ARG A 37 -1.50 4.73 -2.12
CA ARG A 37 -0.86 3.83 -1.17
C ARG A 37 0.65 4.00 -1.22
N VAL A 38 1.29 4.02 -0.07
CA VAL A 38 2.75 4.12 0.05
C VAL A 38 3.18 3.27 1.25
N VAL A 39 3.92 2.20 0.96
CA VAL A 39 4.59 1.38 1.99
C VAL A 39 5.95 2.01 2.27
N ASP A 40 6.26 2.25 3.53
CA ASP A 40 7.56 2.75 3.99
C ASP A 40 8.09 3.95 3.18
N GLY A 41 7.24 4.93 2.90
CA GLY A 41 7.65 6.11 2.11
C GLY A 41 7.98 5.83 0.64
N GLY A 42 7.78 4.60 0.16
CA GLY A 42 8.08 4.16 -1.21
C GLY A 42 9.38 3.37 -1.32
N THR A 43 10.02 3.03 -0.19
CA THR A 43 11.23 2.20 -0.15
C THR A 43 10.91 0.75 0.23
N ASN A 44 11.89 -0.12 0.02
CA ASN A 44 11.82 -1.48 0.53
C ASN A 44 11.94 -1.45 2.06
N VAL A 45 11.10 -2.23 2.73
CA VAL A 45 11.24 -2.48 4.16
C VAL A 45 12.47 -3.38 4.37
N ILE A 46 13.48 -2.87 5.07
CA ILE A 46 14.70 -3.63 5.36
C ILE A 46 14.52 -4.35 6.69
N VAL A 47 14.33 -5.66 6.64
CA VAL A 47 14.27 -6.52 7.83
C VAL A 47 15.62 -7.19 8.03
N GLY A 48 16.29 -6.86 9.13
CA GLY A 48 17.52 -7.53 9.54
C GLY A 48 17.26 -8.86 10.25
N VAL A 49 18.28 -9.47 10.85
CA VAL A 49 18.16 -10.80 11.48
C VAL A 49 17.83 -10.76 12.98
N SER A 50 17.86 -9.60 13.62
CA SER A 50 17.88 -9.53 15.10
C SER A 50 17.04 -8.44 15.73
N LYS A 51 16.79 -7.33 15.01
CA LYS A 51 16.06 -6.19 15.55
C LYS A 51 14.67 -6.13 14.92
N PRO A 52 13.60 -6.01 15.72
CA PRO A 52 12.29 -5.74 15.20
C PRO A 52 12.25 -4.43 14.41
N VAL A 53 11.39 -4.39 13.40
CA VAL A 53 11.21 -3.24 12.51
C VAL A 53 9.76 -2.82 12.54
N THR A 54 9.54 -1.51 12.66
CA THR A 54 8.23 -0.89 12.52
C THR A 54 8.24 -0.02 11.27
N PHE A 55 7.21 -0.14 10.43
CA PHE A 55 7.11 0.64 9.20
C PHE A 55 5.66 1.06 8.93
N PRO A 56 5.44 2.25 8.33
CA PRO A 56 4.11 2.74 8.04
C PRO A 56 3.61 2.30 6.67
N ILE A 57 2.32 2.02 6.58
CA ILE A 57 1.57 1.96 5.31
C ILE A 57 0.62 3.15 5.29
N ARG A 58 0.88 4.09 4.40
CA ARG A 58 0.06 5.29 4.23
C ARG A 58 -0.93 5.09 3.09
N MET A 59 -2.19 5.36 3.35
CA MET A 59 -3.27 5.25 2.38
C MET A 59 -4.13 6.52 2.36
N THR A 60 -4.49 6.99 1.17
CA THR A 60 -5.49 8.05 1.02
C THR A 60 -6.79 7.41 0.56
N VAL A 61 -7.81 7.56 1.38
CA VAL A 61 -9.12 6.91 1.24
C VAL A 61 -10.17 7.97 0.95
N LYS A 62 -11.06 7.68 0.00
CA LYS A 62 -12.21 8.51 -0.35
C LYS A 62 -13.53 7.75 -0.19
N ASP A 63 -14.54 8.45 0.26
CA ASP A 63 -15.92 7.99 0.38
C ASP A 63 -16.84 9.23 0.44
N ASN A 64 -18.03 9.19 -0.15
CA ASN A 64 -18.91 10.38 -0.18
C ASN A 64 -19.41 10.83 1.21
N SER A 65 -19.52 9.89 2.16
CA SER A 65 -19.97 10.11 3.54
C SER A 65 -18.79 10.38 4.48
N GLY A 66 -17.57 10.16 3.98
CA GLY A 66 -16.34 10.25 4.73
C GLY A 66 -15.94 8.91 5.34
N VAL A 67 -14.66 8.80 5.67
CA VAL A 67 -14.05 7.56 6.14
C VAL A 67 -14.20 7.47 7.66
N LYS A 68 -14.76 6.36 8.14
CA LYS A 68 -14.89 6.06 9.56
C LYS A 68 -13.58 5.52 10.13
N GLY A 69 -12.91 4.63 9.40
CA GLY A 69 -11.65 4.03 9.83
C GLY A 69 -11.17 2.89 8.95
N VAL A 70 -10.07 2.29 9.37
CA VAL A 70 -9.49 1.08 8.79
C VAL A 70 -9.34 0.06 9.93
N ASP A 71 -10.12 -1.01 9.86
CA ASP A 71 -10.33 -1.94 10.98
C ASP A 71 -9.45 -3.18 10.90
N ARG A 72 -8.78 -3.38 9.75
CA ARG A 72 -7.80 -4.44 9.56
C ARG A 72 -6.82 -4.03 8.47
N VAL A 73 -5.54 -4.27 8.74
CA VAL A 73 -4.51 -4.34 7.70
C VAL A 73 -3.78 -5.66 7.87
N SER A 74 -3.60 -6.38 6.78
CA SER A 74 -2.91 -7.66 6.75
C SER A 74 -1.80 -7.60 5.72
N THR A 75 -0.69 -8.28 5.98
CA THR A 75 0.41 -8.39 5.03
C THR A 75 0.77 -9.85 4.85
N PHE A 76 0.82 -10.29 3.60
CA PHE A 76 1.05 -11.69 3.24
C PHE A 76 2.21 -11.79 2.27
N SER A 77 3.00 -12.85 2.37
CA SER A 77 3.91 -13.22 1.29
C SER A 77 3.10 -13.50 0.02
N THR A 78 3.59 -13.03 -1.13
CA THR A 78 2.96 -13.37 -2.42
C THR A 78 3.21 -14.83 -2.82
N HIS A 79 4.11 -15.52 -2.12
CA HIS A 79 4.51 -16.91 -2.40
C HIS A 79 3.92 -17.92 -1.41
N ASN A 80 3.51 -17.48 -0.22
CA ASN A 80 3.03 -18.34 0.86
C ASN A 80 1.81 -17.73 1.56
N LEU A 81 0.89 -18.57 2.07
CA LEU A 81 -0.28 -18.14 2.83
C LEU A 81 0.13 -17.74 4.26
N GLY A 82 0.75 -16.57 4.41
CA GLY A 82 1.19 -16.04 5.71
C GLY A 82 2.25 -14.95 5.57
N GLY A 83 2.45 -14.19 6.64
CA GLY A 83 3.49 -13.16 6.72
C GLY A 83 3.85 -12.88 8.19
N PRO A 84 5.12 -12.60 8.52
CA PRO A 84 5.59 -12.34 9.87
C PRO A 84 5.26 -10.91 10.33
N VAL A 85 4.45 -10.21 9.54
CA VAL A 85 4.16 -8.81 9.71
C VAL A 85 2.84 -8.68 10.44
N GLU A 86 2.90 -8.11 11.63
CA GLU A 86 1.76 -7.82 12.47
C GLU A 86 1.29 -6.38 12.25
N TRP A 87 -0.01 -6.18 12.29
CA TRP A 87 -0.63 -4.86 12.33
C TRP A 87 -0.80 -4.44 13.79
N ILE A 88 -0.19 -3.30 14.17
CA ILE A 88 -0.23 -2.80 15.55
C ILE A 88 -1.34 -1.78 15.75
N ASP A 89 -1.48 -0.83 14.83
CA ASP A 89 -2.39 0.30 15.01
C ASP A 89 -2.75 0.93 13.66
N THR A 90 -3.88 1.63 13.61
CA THR A 90 -4.24 2.51 12.50
C THR A 90 -4.77 3.84 13.00
N SER A 91 -4.23 4.92 12.44
CA SER A 91 -4.77 6.27 12.60
C SER A 91 -5.29 6.82 11.28
N CYS A 92 -6.45 7.49 11.30
CA CYS A 92 -7.00 8.17 10.13
C CYS A 92 -7.20 9.65 10.45
N VAL A 93 -6.58 10.51 9.63
CA VAL A 93 -6.72 11.96 9.70
C VAL A 93 -7.64 12.42 8.58
N LYS A 94 -8.78 13.00 8.95
CA LYS A 94 -9.72 13.61 8.02
C LYS A 94 -9.06 14.79 7.29
N LYS A 95 -9.06 14.76 5.96
CA LYS A 95 -8.54 15.84 5.09
C LYS A 95 -9.67 16.70 4.53
N SER A 96 -10.83 16.10 4.27
CA SER A 96 -12.04 16.77 3.80
C SER A 96 -13.27 16.01 4.27
N LYS A 97 -14.48 16.45 3.88
CA LYS A 97 -15.71 15.69 4.14
C LYS A 97 -15.67 14.27 3.56
N THR A 98 -14.95 14.07 2.45
CA THR A 98 -14.96 12.84 1.67
C THR A 98 -13.59 12.17 1.55
N THR A 99 -12.58 12.64 2.29
CA THR A 99 -11.20 12.16 2.14
C THR A 99 -10.50 12.10 3.48
N SER A 100 -9.83 10.99 3.75
CA SER A 100 -8.98 10.80 4.92
C SER A 100 -7.64 10.19 4.50
N ASP A 101 -6.56 10.64 5.14
CA ASP A 101 -5.26 10.00 5.08
C ASP A 101 -5.14 9.07 6.28
N CYS A 102 -5.03 7.77 6.04
CA CYS A 102 -4.84 6.76 7.07
C CYS A 102 -3.40 6.23 7.06
N THR A 103 -2.87 5.96 8.24
CA THR A 103 -1.57 5.32 8.45
C THR A 103 -1.77 4.08 9.29
N ALA A 104 -1.51 2.92 8.71
CA ALA A 104 -1.40 1.67 9.44
C ALA A 104 0.06 1.46 9.84
N THR A 105 0.28 1.10 11.10
CA THR A 105 1.60 0.81 11.66
C THR A 105 1.80 -0.70 11.66
N MET A 106 2.80 -1.14 10.91
CA MET A 106 3.15 -2.55 10.79
C MET A 106 4.41 -2.85 11.59
N TYR A 107 4.53 -4.09 12.05
CA TYR A 107 5.65 -4.57 12.85
C TYR A 107 6.10 -5.93 12.38
N VAL A 108 7.40 -6.16 12.37
CA VAL A 108 7.98 -7.47 12.07
C VAL A 108 9.12 -7.74 13.04
N ASP A 109 9.04 -8.87 13.73
CA ASP A 109 10.14 -9.39 14.52
C ASP A 109 10.87 -10.49 13.73
N PRO A 110 12.11 -10.26 13.29
CA PRO A 110 12.86 -11.27 12.57
C PRO A 110 13.13 -12.54 13.40
N LYS A 111 13.08 -12.47 14.72
CA LYS A 111 13.23 -13.64 15.60
C LYS A 111 11.98 -14.53 15.60
N ALA A 112 10.82 -13.98 15.23
CA ALA A 112 9.59 -14.76 15.11
C ALA A 112 9.56 -15.55 13.80
N MET A 113 10.28 -15.12 12.76
CA MET A 113 10.23 -15.69 11.40
C MET A 113 10.44 -17.21 11.33
N PRO A 114 11.38 -17.84 12.06
CA PRO A 114 11.55 -19.29 12.07
C PRO A 114 10.34 -20.08 12.58
N TYR A 115 9.43 -19.42 13.32
CA TYR A 115 8.21 -20.03 13.86
C TYR A 115 6.98 -19.79 12.97
N VAL A 116 7.08 -18.87 11.99
CA VAL A 116 5.99 -18.55 11.05
C VAL A 116 6.10 -19.38 9.76
N SER A 117 7.29 -19.87 9.42
CA SER A 117 7.47 -20.97 8.46
C SER A 117 8.48 -22.01 8.95
N ASP A 118 8.01 -23.25 9.12
CA ASP A 118 8.90 -24.41 9.31
C ASP A 118 9.73 -24.72 8.04
N ARG A 119 9.50 -23.99 6.95
CA ARG A 119 9.88 -24.41 5.60
C ARG A 119 10.95 -23.60 4.91
N ASP A 120 11.08 -22.31 5.17
CA ASP A 120 12.15 -21.50 4.61
C ASP A 120 11.99 -20.06 5.11
N PRO A 121 12.85 -19.52 5.98
CA PRO A 121 12.84 -18.09 6.28
C PRO A 121 13.08 -17.25 5.01
N ASP A 122 13.78 -17.78 4.00
CA ASP A 122 13.97 -17.12 2.70
C ASP A 122 12.70 -17.12 1.84
N GLY A 123 11.79 -18.07 2.06
CA GLY A 123 10.47 -18.11 1.39
C GLY A 123 9.46 -17.11 1.95
N ILE A 124 9.73 -16.56 3.13
CA ILE A 124 9.02 -15.42 3.71
C ILE A 124 9.67 -14.10 3.29
N ALA A 125 11.00 -14.09 3.13
CA ALA A 125 11.72 -12.95 2.58
C ALA A 125 11.31 -12.73 1.10
N GLY A 126 11.02 -11.48 0.74
CA GLY A 126 10.69 -11.13 -0.64
C GLY A 126 9.45 -10.28 -0.77
N GLN A 127 8.62 -10.63 -1.74
CA GLN A 127 7.49 -9.81 -2.17
C GLN A 127 6.30 -10.01 -1.24
N TRP A 128 5.79 -8.92 -0.67
CA TRP A 128 4.60 -8.93 0.18
C TRP A 128 3.46 -8.17 -0.47
N GLN A 129 2.25 -8.70 -0.32
CA GLN A 129 1.02 -7.97 -0.59
C GLN A 129 0.42 -7.45 0.71
N VAL A 130 -0.24 -6.29 0.62
CA VAL A 130 -0.97 -5.67 1.72
C VAL A 130 -2.44 -5.68 1.37
N ASP A 131 -3.27 -6.11 2.32
CA ASP A 131 -4.72 -6.12 2.24
C ASP A 131 -5.28 -5.22 3.35
N ALA A 132 -6.44 -4.58 3.12
CA ALA A 132 -7.05 -3.69 4.11
C ALA A 132 -8.58 -3.75 4.10
N THR A 133 -9.17 -3.58 5.29
CA THR A 133 -10.61 -3.42 5.49
C THR A 133 -10.91 -2.00 5.92
N VAL A 134 -11.64 -1.28 5.07
CA VAL A 134 -12.00 0.14 5.24
C VAL A 134 -13.50 0.25 5.48
N ASN A 135 -13.89 1.13 6.41
CA ASN A 135 -15.28 1.44 6.69
C ASN A 135 -15.56 2.94 6.51
N ALA A 136 -16.72 3.26 5.96
CA ALA A 136 -17.25 4.61 5.83
C ALA A 136 -18.32 4.93 6.88
N ASN A 137 -18.75 6.19 6.93
CA ASN A 137 -19.74 6.66 7.91
C ASN A 137 -21.17 6.19 7.58
N ASP A 138 -21.49 5.97 6.31
CA ASP A 138 -22.80 5.51 5.83
C ASP A 138 -22.95 3.98 5.78
N LYS A 139 -22.01 3.26 6.42
CA LYS A 139 -21.93 1.79 6.49
C LYS A 139 -21.42 1.16 5.19
N ASP A 140 -20.87 1.92 4.26
CA ASP A 140 -20.07 1.34 3.20
C ASP A 140 -18.83 0.66 3.78
N TYR A 141 -18.44 -0.45 3.16
CA TYR A 141 -17.26 -1.21 3.56
C TYR A 141 -16.54 -1.72 2.32
N TRP A 142 -15.22 -1.81 2.45
CA TRP A 142 -14.36 -2.26 1.37
C TRP A 142 -13.25 -3.13 1.94
N ILE A 143 -13.25 -4.39 1.53
CA ILE A 143 -12.21 -5.37 1.82
C ILE A 143 -11.41 -5.51 0.53
N SER A 144 -10.21 -4.94 0.53
CA SER A 144 -9.35 -5.01 -0.64
C SER A 144 -8.16 -5.89 -0.40
N ASP A 145 -7.99 -6.78 -1.37
CA ASP A 145 -6.75 -7.51 -1.56
C ASP A 145 -5.77 -6.66 -2.37
N ARG A 146 -4.47 -6.81 -2.11
CA ARG A 146 -3.34 -6.20 -2.83
C ARG A 146 -3.46 -4.69 -3.00
N ILE A 147 -3.82 -3.97 -1.92
CA ILE A 147 -3.75 -2.51 -1.91
C ILE A 147 -2.31 -2.04 -2.16
N ALA A 148 -1.30 -2.81 -1.75
CA ALA A 148 0.07 -2.64 -2.20
C ALA A 148 0.66 -4.01 -2.54
N ALA A 149 1.37 -4.08 -3.66
CA ALA A 149 2.18 -5.23 -4.04
C ALA A 149 3.40 -4.69 -4.81
N PRO A 150 4.55 -5.38 -4.75
CA PRO A 150 5.70 -5.07 -5.59
C PRO A 150 5.31 -5.09 -7.07
N ALA A 151 5.94 -4.21 -7.85
CA ALA A 151 5.71 -4.17 -9.29
C ALA A 151 6.05 -5.53 -9.92
N PRO A 152 5.28 -6.01 -10.91
CA PRO A 152 5.66 -7.20 -11.65
C PRO A 152 7.04 -6.98 -12.27
N ALA A 153 7.92 -7.98 -12.15
CA ALA A 153 9.24 -7.91 -12.76
C ALA A 153 9.10 -7.62 -14.27
N PRO A 154 9.93 -6.73 -14.85
CA PRO A 154 9.97 -6.56 -16.29
C PRO A 154 10.31 -7.92 -16.92
N ARG A 155 9.49 -8.35 -17.88
CA ARG A 155 9.76 -9.55 -18.68
C ARG A 155 10.96 -9.35 -19.59
#